data_AF-A0A0Q4IYR1-F1
#
_entry.id   AF-A0A0Q4IYR1-F1
#
_cell.length_a   1.000
_cell.length_b   1.000
_cell.length_c   1.000
_cell.angle_alpha   90.00
_cell.angle_beta   90.00
_cell.angle_gamma   90.00
#
_symmetry.space_group_name_H-M   'P 1'
#
loop_
_entity.id
_entity.type
_entity.pdbx_description
1 polymer ?
#
loop_
_entity_poly.entity_id
_entity_poly.type
_entity_poly.pdbx_seq_one_letter_code
_entity_poly.pdbx_strand_id
1 'polypeptide(L)'
;MEVVMATAADLASVLGWLEQEYAEDGEGFWCNRRIIESALEHGDLWVIRRGDEPIAVQVGDYAPDIVSVRKDCRQQGLGDALFAASLQRAIDDNVNVLSIECSPRSSWTFWQRHGFKRFGDLGEWGRITARRILPRSFDIPTDVPSADVEIGFYPESATYGRGEVPAIVSHRLRGGRLDDGAILLERRVIGLTDDEPEGKDLVVKIQVDGEVRCFCKAKYEEAEEAGVTRDWKGGAFYIDAVEPADG
;
A
#
# COMPACT_ATOMS: atom_id res chain seq x y z
N MET A 1 19.05 -2.86 -15.57
CA MET A 1 19.23 -3.92 -14.56
C MET A 1 17.91 -4.65 -14.50
N GLU A 2 17.93 -5.97 -14.67
CA GLU A 2 16.70 -6.76 -14.69
C GLU A 2 16.41 -7.27 -13.27
N VAL A 3 15.17 -7.07 -12.80
CA VAL A 3 14.66 -7.67 -11.56
C VAL A 3 13.79 -8.84 -11.95
N VAL A 4 14.09 -10.00 -11.38
CA VAL A 4 13.47 -11.27 -11.78
C VAL A 4 13.12 -12.08 -10.55
N MET A 5 12.13 -12.97 -10.68
CA MET A 5 11.82 -13.94 -9.65
C MET A 5 13.02 -14.87 -9.42
N ALA A 6 13.31 -15.14 -8.16
CA ALA A 6 14.42 -15.97 -7.74
C ALA A 6 14.16 -17.45 -8.05
N THR A 7 15.24 -18.19 -8.26
CA THR A 7 15.26 -19.65 -8.34
C THR A 7 15.86 -20.24 -7.07
N ALA A 8 15.78 -21.57 -6.91
CA ALA A 8 16.46 -22.26 -5.82
C ALA A 8 17.98 -22.05 -5.83
N ALA A 9 18.59 -21.92 -7.01
CA ALA A 9 20.02 -21.62 -7.13
C ALA A 9 20.34 -20.20 -6.64
N ASP A 10 19.46 -19.23 -6.94
CA ASP A 10 19.63 -17.87 -6.43
C ASP A 10 19.51 -17.83 -4.91
N LEU A 11 18.51 -18.51 -4.35
CA LEU A 11 18.33 -18.59 -2.90
C LEU A 11 19.58 -19.15 -2.23
N ALA A 12 20.14 -20.25 -2.73
CA ALA A 12 21.35 -20.85 -2.17
C ALA A 12 22.54 -19.86 -2.20
N SER A 13 22.71 -19.13 -3.31
CA SER A 13 23.77 -18.12 -3.42
C SER A 13 23.53 -16.91 -2.50
N VAL A 14 22.29 -16.42 -2.42
CA VAL A 14 21.87 -15.33 -1.53
C VAL A 14 22.14 -15.67 -0.07
N LEU A 15 21.72 -16.86 0.35
CA LEU A 15 21.95 -17.36 1.70
C LEU A 15 23.45 -17.48 2.00
N GLY A 16 24.25 -17.97 1.04
CA GLY A 16 25.70 -18.08 1.20
C GLY A 16 26.39 -16.75 1.49
N TRP A 17 26.11 -15.70 0.70
CA TRP A 17 26.74 -14.40 0.96
C TRP A 17 26.13 -13.69 2.18
N LEU A 18 24.85 -13.88 2.51
CA LEU A 18 24.26 -13.36 3.75
C LEU A 18 24.92 -13.99 4.99
N GLU A 19 25.16 -15.29 4.98
CA GLU A 19 25.84 -16.00 6.07
C GLU A 19 27.25 -15.48 6.28
N GLN A 20 28.02 -15.33 5.19
CA GLN A 20 29.36 -14.77 5.25
C GLN A 20 29.35 -13.35 5.83
N GLU A 21 28.48 -12.47 5.30
CA GLU A 21 28.39 -11.08 5.76
C GLU A 21 28.02 -10.99 7.25
N TYR A 22 27.14 -11.88 7.71
CA TYR A 22 26.73 -11.97 9.11
C TYR A 22 27.85 -12.50 10.01
N ALA A 23 28.63 -13.48 9.55
CA ALA A 23 29.79 -13.98 10.29
C ALA A 23 30.87 -12.90 10.48
N GLU A 24 30.99 -11.98 9.50
CA GLU A 24 31.93 -10.84 9.54
C GLU A 24 31.44 -9.71 10.47
N ASP A 25 30.18 -9.29 10.36
CA ASP A 25 29.69 -8.08 11.04
C ASP A 25 28.92 -8.38 12.34
N GLY A 26 28.42 -9.59 12.51
CA GLY A 26 27.49 -9.96 13.58
C GLY A 26 26.06 -9.42 13.41
N GLU A 27 25.77 -8.75 12.30
CA GLU A 27 24.46 -8.18 11.97
C GLU A 27 24.09 -8.42 10.50
N GLY A 28 22.80 -8.30 10.17
CA GLY A 28 22.27 -8.49 8.80
C GLY A 28 21.12 -9.49 8.72
N PHE A 29 20.65 -9.76 7.50
CA PHE A 29 19.42 -10.54 7.26
C PHE A 29 19.59 -12.07 7.30
N TRP A 30 20.78 -12.59 7.60
CA TRP A 30 20.99 -14.03 7.79
C TRP A 30 20.15 -14.61 8.92
N CYS A 31 19.91 -13.83 9.98
CA CYS A 31 19.02 -14.23 11.07
C CYS A 31 17.57 -14.44 10.60
N ASN A 32 17.18 -13.83 9.48
CA ASN A 32 15.87 -13.96 8.83
C ASN A 32 15.84 -15.00 7.70
N ARG A 33 16.86 -15.86 7.55
CA ARG A 33 16.95 -16.83 6.44
C ARG A 33 15.67 -17.65 6.19
N ARG A 34 14.95 -18.05 7.26
CA ARG A 34 13.70 -18.81 7.12
C ARG A 34 12.60 -18.04 6.40
N ILE A 35 12.55 -16.72 6.58
CA ILE A 35 11.62 -15.83 5.88
C ILE A 35 12.02 -15.76 4.39
N ILE A 36 13.32 -15.65 4.11
CA ILE A 36 13.86 -15.62 2.74
C ILE A 36 13.61 -16.95 2.01
N GLU A 37 13.81 -18.08 2.69
CA GLU A 37 13.51 -19.42 2.16
C GLU A 37 12.02 -19.55 1.82
N SER A 38 11.15 -19.18 2.75
CA SER A 38 9.70 -19.25 2.55
C SER A 38 9.21 -18.31 1.45
N ALA A 39 9.87 -17.17 1.24
CA ALA A 39 9.53 -16.25 0.15
C ALA A 39 9.70 -16.89 -1.23
N LEU A 40 10.68 -17.79 -1.42
CA LEU A 40 10.82 -18.53 -2.67
C LEU A 40 9.61 -19.45 -2.91
N GLU A 41 9.12 -20.11 -1.85
CA GLU A 41 7.98 -21.03 -1.94
C GLU A 41 6.68 -20.31 -2.31
N HIS A 42 6.51 -19.07 -1.85
CA HIS A 42 5.33 -18.24 -2.11
C HIS A 42 5.43 -17.40 -3.39
N GLY A 43 6.59 -17.35 -4.06
CA GLY A 43 6.80 -16.52 -5.25
C GLY A 43 7.14 -15.06 -4.96
N ASP A 44 7.53 -14.74 -3.73
CA ASP A 44 7.76 -13.38 -3.23
C ASP A 44 9.27 -13.05 -3.07
N LEU A 45 10.14 -13.83 -3.71
CA LEU A 45 11.58 -13.63 -3.69
C LEU A 45 12.08 -13.10 -5.04
N TRP A 46 12.67 -11.91 -5.03
CA TRP A 46 13.12 -11.19 -6.22
C TRP A 46 14.62 -10.90 -6.14
N VAL A 47 15.33 -11.03 -7.26
CA VAL A 47 16.78 -10.80 -7.31
C VAL A 47 17.19 -9.93 -8.49
N ILE A 48 18.36 -9.31 -8.36
CA ILE A 48 19.13 -8.77 -9.48
C ILE A 48 20.40 -9.60 -9.63
N ARG A 49 20.66 -10.08 -10.85
CA ARG A 49 21.86 -10.87 -11.17
C ARG A 49 22.94 -10.04 -11.85
N ARG A 50 24.19 -10.44 -11.63
CA ARG A 50 25.34 -10.07 -12.46
C ARG A 50 25.94 -11.34 -13.03
N GLY A 51 25.67 -11.60 -14.31
CA GLY A 51 25.87 -12.94 -14.86
C GLY A 51 24.89 -13.91 -14.20
N ASP A 52 25.40 -15.03 -13.69
CA ASP A 52 24.60 -16.06 -13.01
C ASP A 52 24.52 -15.84 -11.48
N GLU A 53 25.09 -14.76 -10.97
CA GLU A 53 25.21 -14.52 -9.53
C GLU A 53 24.20 -13.48 -9.03
N PRO A 54 23.32 -13.81 -8.07
CA PRO A 54 22.42 -12.84 -7.44
C PRO A 54 23.20 -11.93 -6.49
N ILE A 55 23.20 -10.63 -6.79
CA ILE A 55 23.94 -9.61 -6.02
C ILE A 55 23.05 -8.68 -5.20
N ALA A 56 21.73 -8.79 -5.37
CA ALA A 56 20.74 -8.09 -4.57
C ALA A 56 19.47 -8.94 -4.49
N VAL A 57 18.75 -8.83 -3.37
CA VAL A 57 17.54 -9.59 -3.07
C VAL A 57 16.49 -8.71 -2.42
N GLN A 58 15.23 -8.95 -2.77
CA GLN A 58 14.05 -8.43 -2.08
C GLN A 58 13.12 -9.60 -1.71
N VAL A 59 12.62 -9.58 -0.48
CA VAL A 59 11.48 -10.39 -0.02
C VAL A 59 10.25 -9.51 0.06
N GLY A 60 9.12 -10.03 -0.39
CA GLY A 60 7.80 -9.40 -0.34
C GLY A 60 7.21 -9.21 -1.74
N ASP A 61 5.89 -9.36 -1.82
CA ASP A 61 5.11 -9.24 -3.06
C ASP A 61 5.26 -7.83 -3.69
N TYR A 62 4.83 -6.81 -2.93
CA TYR A 62 4.90 -5.39 -3.34
C TYR A 62 5.67 -4.49 -2.37
N ALA A 63 5.29 -4.52 -1.10
CA ALA A 63 6.01 -3.81 -0.07
C ALA A 63 7.16 -4.71 0.40
N PRO A 64 8.39 -4.20 0.44
CA PRO A 64 9.53 -5.02 0.84
C PRO A 64 9.51 -5.31 2.34
N ASP A 65 9.58 -6.60 2.69
CA ASP A 65 9.86 -7.06 4.06
C ASP A 65 11.37 -7.06 4.33
N ILE A 66 12.16 -7.47 3.33
CA ILE A 66 13.61 -7.49 3.36
C ILE A 66 14.13 -6.96 2.03
N VAL A 67 15.08 -6.02 2.08
CA VAL A 67 15.87 -5.63 0.91
C VAL A 67 17.34 -5.66 1.32
N SER A 68 18.14 -6.43 0.58
CA SER A 68 19.58 -6.52 0.83
C SER A 68 20.35 -6.48 -0.47
N VAL A 69 21.48 -5.77 -0.44
CA VAL A 69 22.44 -5.70 -1.53
C VAL A 69 23.77 -6.16 -0.97
N ARG A 70 24.41 -7.11 -1.66
CA ARG A 70 25.72 -7.65 -1.28
C ARG A 70 26.71 -6.50 -1.09
N LYS A 71 27.50 -6.54 -0.01
CA LYS A 71 28.37 -5.45 0.47
C LYS A 71 29.22 -4.83 -0.63
N ASP A 72 29.89 -5.67 -1.42
CA ASP A 72 30.78 -5.28 -2.53
C ASP A 72 30.03 -4.65 -3.72
N CYS A 73 28.70 -4.79 -3.77
CA CYS A 73 27.84 -4.29 -4.82
C CYS A 73 26.97 -3.09 -4.40
N ARG A 74 27.13 -2.58 -3.17
CA ARG A 74 26.35 -1.44 -2.66
C ARG A 74 26.67 -0.14 -3.40
N GLN A 75 25.81 0.87 -3.20
CA GLN A 75 25.92 2.22 -3.78
C GLN A 75 25.83 2.27 -5.32
N GLN A 76 25.25 1.24 -5.95
CA GLN A 76 25.08 1.13 -7.40
C GLN A 76 23.61 1.25 -7.85
N GLY A 77 22.71 1.72 -6.97
CA GLY A 77 21.27 1.85 -7.27
C GLY A 77 20.49 0.53 -7.30
N LEU A 78 21.07 -0.59 -6.86
CA LEU A 78 20.42 -1.92 -6.90
C LEU A 78 19.18 -1.99 -6.01
N GLY A 79 19.23 -1.39 -4.81
CA GLY A 79 18.06 -1.30 -3.93
C GLY A 79 16.95 -0.43 -4.52
N ASP A 80 17.30 0.66 -5.20
CA ASP A 80 16.33 1.51 -5.92
C ASP A 80 15.68 0.73 -7.07
N ALA A 81 16.45 -0.07 -7.80
CA ALA A 81 15.95 -0.89 -8.91
C ALA A 81 15.01 -2.00 -8.43
N LEU A 82 15.34 -2.69 -7.32
CA LEU A 82 14.45 -3.67 -6.69
C LEU A 82 13.11 -3.03 -6.30
N PHE A 83 13.17 -1.91 -5.58
CA PHE A 83 11.95 -1.22 -5.14
C PHE A 83 11.15 -0.66 -6.33
N ALA A 84 11.80 -0.11 -7.35
CA ALA A 84 11.12 0.40 -8.53
C ALA A 84 10.35 -0.71 -9.28
N ALA A 85 10.94 -1.89 -9.42
CA ALA A 85 10.24 -3.04 -10.00
C ALA A 85 9.04 -3.47 -9.14
N SER A 86 9.21 -3.47 -7.82
CA SER A 86 8.13 -3.77 -6.86
C SER A 86 6.97 -2.79 -6.94
N LEU A 87 7.30 -1.50 -7.02
CA LEU A 87 6.33 -0.43 -7.17
C LEU A 87 5.58 -0.54 -8.50
N GLN A 88 6.26 -0.88 -9.59
CA GLN A 88 5.60 -1.07 -10.88
C GLN A 88 4.60 -2.22 -10.82
N ARG A 89 4.97 -3.37 -10.24
CA ARG A 89 4.03 -4.49 -10.02
C ARG A 89 2.83 -4.07 -9.17
N ALA A 90 3.06 -3.30 -8.11
CA ALA A 90 1.98 -2.80 -7.26
C ALA A 90 0.98 -1.92 -8.04
N ILE A 91 1.49 -1.07 -8.92
CA ILE A 91 0.67 -0.23 -9.81
C ILE A 91 -0.11 -1.09 -10.80
N ASP A 92 0.56 -2.04 -11.45
CA ASP A 92 -0.02 -2.93 -12.46
C ASP A 92 -1.13 -3.81 -11.85
N ASP A 93 -0.95 -4.26 -10.61
CA ASP A 93 -1.91 -5.08 -9.87
C ASP A 93 -2.92 -4.27 -9.06
N ASN A 94 -3.00 -2.96 -9.29
CA ASN A 94 -3.99 -2.06 -8.69
C ASN A 94 -3.98 -2.01 -7.15
N VAL A 95 -2.79 -2.16 -6.53
CA VAL A 95 -2.57 -2.01 -5.10
C VAL A 95 -2.70 -0.53 -4.70
N ASN A 96 -3.35 -0.25 -3.57
CA ASN A 96 -3.56 1.13 -3.12
C ASN A 96 -2.52 1.63 -2.12
N VAL A 97 -1.97 0.72 -1.33
CA VAL A 97 -1.12 1.07 -0.18
C VAL A 97 0.03 0.08 -0.06
N LEU A 98 1.23 0.62 0.10
CA LEU A 98 2.41 -0.14 0.49
C LEU A 98 2.74 0.20 1.94
N SER A 99 2.93 -0.81 2.78
CA SER A 99 3.26 -0.65 4.21
C SER A 99 4.54 -1.38 4.55
N ILE A 100 5.43 -0.74 5.30
CA ILE A 100 6.75 -1.28 5.66
C ILE A 100 7.06 -1.03 7.13
N GLU A 101 7.94 -1.87 7.68
CA GLU A 101 8.68 -1.61 8.92
C GLU A 101 10.14 -1.32 8.57
N CYS A 102 10.67 -0.18 9.02
CA CYS A 102 12.05 0.22 8.74
C CYS A 102 12.98 -0.29 9.84
N SER A 103 13.65 -1.41 9.58
CA SER A 103 14.72 -1.95 10.42
C SER A 103 15.93 -2.30 9.55
N PRO A 104 17.12 -1.69 9.77
CA PRO A 104 17.44 -0.75 10.84
C PRO A 104 16.78 0.63 10.65
N ARG A 105 16.67 1.41 11.73
CA ARG A 105 16.07 2.77 11.70
C ARG A 105 16.72 3.71 10.68
N SER A 106 18.01 3.52 10.40
CA SER A 106 18.78 4.28 9.40
C SER A 106 18.25 4.12 7.97
N SER A 107 17.48 3.07 7.68
CA SER A 107 16.82 2.88 6.38
C SER A 107 15.69 3.88 6.13
N TRP A 108 15.19 4.61 7.14
CA TRP A 108 14.08 5.55 6.99
C TRP A 108 14.32 6.58 5.88
N THR A 109 15.51 7.16 5.79
CA THR A 109 15.86 8.17 4.77
C THR A 109 15.76 7.59 3.35
N PHE A 110 15.98 6.29 3.17
CA PHE A 110 15.77 5.63 1.88
C PHE A 110 14.28 5.61 1.53
N TRP A 111 13.44 5.10 2.43
CA TRP A 111 12.00 4.98 2.20
C TRP A 111 11.28 6.32 2.09
N GLN A 112 11.71 7.32 2.85
CA GLN A 112 11.17 8.68 2.76
C GLN A 112 11.37 9.28 1.37
N ARG A 113 12.55 9.09 0.75
CA ARG A 113 12.82 9.54 -0.62
C ARG A 113 11.95 8.82 -1.65
N HIS A 114 11.54 7.59 -1.33
CA HIS A 114 10.60 6.79 -2.11
C HIS A 114 9.13 7.09 -1.79
N GLY A 115 8.82 8.19 -1.09
CA GLY A 115 7.46 8.68 -0.90
C GLY A 115 6.68 8.01 0.24
N PHE A 116 7.34 7.21 1.07
CA PHE A 116 6.73 6.69 2.29
C PHE A 116 6.60 7.78 3.36
N LYS A 117 5.54 7.68 4.18
CA LYS A 117 5.26 8.55 5.32
C LYS A 117 5.09 7.71 6.59
N ARG A 118 5.65 8.17 7.71
CA ARG A 118 5.50 7.47 8.99
C ARG A 118 4.04 7.49 9.47
N PHE A 119 3.64 6.43 10.15
CA PHE A 119 2.35 6.32 10.85
C PHE A 119 2.53 5.51 12.15
N GLY A 120 1.48 5.33 12.95
CA GLY A 120 1.55 4.56 14.20
C GLY A 120 2.35 5.24 15.32
N ASP A 121 3.22 4.49 16.00
CA ASP A 121 4.05 5.02 17.10
C ASP A 121 5.16 5.95 16.57
N LEU A 122 4.94 7.25 16.72
CA LEU A 122 5.89 8.28 16.32
C LEU A 122 6.95 8.58 17.39
N GLY A 123 6.92 7.86 18.52
CA GLY A 123 7.90 7.99 19.59
C GLY A 123 9.33 7.73 19.12
N GLU A 124 10.30 8.28 19.87
CA GLU A 124 11.73 8.15 19.57
C GLU A 124 12.17 6.68 19.54
N TRP A 125 11.65 5.86 20.46
CA TRP A 125 11.99 4.44 20.59
C TRP A 125 10.96 3.51 19.93
N GLY A 126 9.89 4.07 19.35
CA GLY A 126 8.86 3.32 18.64
C GLY A 126 9.40 2.70 17.35
N ARG A 127 8.79 1.60 16.89
CA ARG A 127 9.11 1.02 15.57
C ARG A 127 8.84 2.07 14.49
N ILE A 128 9.70 2.14 13.48
CA ILE A 128 9.47 3.03 12.34
C ILE A 128 8.59 2.28 11.35
N THR A 129 7.28 2.41 11.48
CA THR A 129 6.34 1.98 10.43
C THR A 129 6.12 3.14 9.45
N ALA A 130 6.00 2.81 8.18
CA ALA A 130 5.73 3.80 7.14
C ALA A 130 4.87 3.23 6.04
N ARG A 131 4.07 4.10 5.41
CA ARG A 131 3.19 3.73 4.31
C ARG A 131 3.31 4.68 3.13
N ARG A 132 3.12 4.17 1.92
CA ARG A 132 3.00 4.94 0.69
C ARG A 132 1.63 4.67 0.09
N ILE A 133 0.84 5.71 -0.05
CA ILE A 133 -0.42 5.68 -0.81
C ILE A 133 -0.08 5.78 -2.30
N LEU A 134 -0.66 4.91 -3.12
CA LEU A 134 -0.52 4.90 -4.57
C LEU A 134 -1.73 5.63 -5.18
N PRO A 135 -1.60 6.93 -5.52
CA PRO A 135 -2.72 7.69 -6.03
C PRO A 135 -3.11 7.23 -7.44
N ARG A 136 -4.40 7.34 -7.75
CA ARG A 136 -4.93 7.10 -9.09
C ARG A 136 -5.83 8.25 -9.49
N SER A 137 -5.66 8.74 -10.70
CA SER A 137 -6.47 9.79 -11.31
C SER A 137 -7.19 9.23 -12.53
N PHE A 138 -8.34 9.80 -12.83
CA PHE A 138 -9.17 9.40 -13.96
C PHE A 138 -9.50 10.61 -14.81
N ASP A 139 -9.46 10.44 -16.12
CA ASP A 139 -9.92 11.47 -17.05
C ASP A 139 -11.45 11.43 -17.07
N ILE A 140 -12.07 12.50 -16.55
CA ILE A 140 -13.52 12.67 -16.62
C ILE A 140 -13.87 13.16 -18.04
N PRO A 141 -14.85 12.54 -18.74
CA PRO A 141 -15.32 13.04 -20.03
C PRO A 141 -15.79 14.50 -19.90
N THR A 142 -15.45 15.35 -20.87
CA THR A 142 -15.78 16.79 -20.78
C THR A 142 -17.23 17.11 -21.08
N ASP A 143 -17.95 16.16 -21.66
CA ASP A 143 -19.34 16.27 -22.11
C ASP A 143 -20.36 15.73 -21.10
N VAL A 144 -19.90 15.10 -20.01
CA VAL A 144 -20.80 14.63 -18.95
C VAL A 144 -21.09 15.72 -17.92
N PRO A 145 -22.30 15.74 -17.32
CA PRO A 145 -22.60 16.65 -16.21
C PRO A 145 -21.67 16.42 -15.02
N SER A 146 -21.22 17.51 -14.39
CA SER A 146 -20.43 17.45 -13.17
C SER A 146 -21.30 17.16 -11.95
N ALA A 147 -20.72 16.49 -10.95
CA ALA A 147 -21.27 16.34 -9.61
C ALA A 147 -20.22 16.75 -8.57
N ASP A 148 -20.67 17.40 -7.49
CA ASP A 148 -19.83 17.69 -6.33
C ASP A 148 -19.90 16.51 -5.36
N VAL A 149 -18.77 15.87 -5.10
CA VAL A 149 -18.70 14.67 -4.24
C VAL A 149 -17.89 14.98 -2.98
N GLU A 150 -18.44 14.63 -1.83
CA GLU A 150 -17.73 14.61 -0.54
C GLU A 150 -17.74 13.20 0.03
N ILE A 151 -16.54 12.63 0.22
CA ILE A 151 -16.35 11.31 0.82
C ILE A 151 -15.55 11.48 2.10
N GLY A 152 -16.09 11.01 3.22
CA GLY A 152 -15.41 11.01 4.51
C GLY A 152 -15.27 9.61 5.09
N PHE A 153 -14.16 9.35 5.75
CA PHE A 153 -13.95 8.17 6.58
C PHE A 153 -13.99 8.56 8.05
N TYR A 154 -14.68 7.75 8.85
CA TYR A 154 -15.03 8.06 10.23
C TYR A 154 -14.67 6.90 11.14
N PRO A 155 -14.48 7.19 12.44
CA PRO A 155 -14.38 6.13 13.43
C PRO A 155 -15.67 5.32 13.51
N GLU A 156 -15.59 4.06 13.95
CA GLU A 156 -16.78 3.20 14.07
C GLU A 156 -17.87 3.87 14.93
N SER A 157 -17.43 4.59 15.96
CA SER A 157 -18.27 5.30 16.92
C SER A 157 -19.22 6.34 16.31
N ALA A 158 -18.96 6.80 15.08
CA ALA A 158 -19.84 7.72 14.37
C ALA A 158 -21.23 7.12 14.09
N THR A 159 -21.35 5.79 14.08
CA THR A 159 -22.64 5.09 13.89
C THR A 159 -23.40 4.84 15.19
N TYR A 160 -22.86 5.21 16.35
CA TYR A 160 -23.45 4.86 17.66
C TYR A 160 -24.52 5.88 18.14
N GLY A 161 -24.78 6.94 17.39
CA GLY A 161 -25.82 7.93 17.72
C GLY A 161 -25.54 8.78 18.97
N ARG A 162 -24.27 8.87 19.40
CA ARG A 162 -23.86 9.57 20.65
C ARG A 162 -23.49 11.05 20.44
N GLY A 163 -23.80 11.62 19.29
CA GLY A 163 -23.44 12.99 18.90
C GLY A 163 -22.64 13.03 17.61
N GLU A 164 -22.21 14.23 17.22
CA GLU A 164 -21.39 14.43 16.03
C GLU A 164 -19.96 13.93 16.28
N VAL A 165 -19.51 13.00 15.44
CA VAL A 165 -18.14 12.48 15.46
C VAL A 165 -17.43 13.02 14.21
N PRO A 166 -16.29 13.71 14.35
CA PRO A 166 -15.56 14.23 13.21
C PRO A 166 -15.02 13.09 12.34
N ALA A 167 -14.88 13.37 11.04
CA ALA A 167 -14.18 12.47 10.13
C ALA A 167 -12.71 12.35 10.51
N ILE A 168 -12.14 11.15 10.34
CA ILE A 168 -10.69 10.93 10.36
C ILE A 168 -10.07 11.68 9.18
N VAL A 169 -10.70 11.55 8.00
CA VAL A 169 -10.31 12.25 6.78
C VAL A 169 -11.55 12.50 5.92
N SER A 170 -11.57 13.66 5.26
CA SER A 170 -12.59 14.02 4.28
C SER A 170 -11.94 14.44 2.97
N HIS A 171 -12.57 14.04 1.86
CA HIS A 171 -12.18 14.37 0.51
C HIS A 171 -13.33 15.06 -0.19
N ARG A 172 -13.05 16.25 -0.73
CA ARG A 172 -13.93 16.94 -1.69
C ARG A 172 -13.30 16.85 -3.06
N LEU A 173 -14.09 16.42 -4.03
CA LEU A 173 -13.63 16.19 -5.38
C LEU A 173 -14.80 16.30 -6.37
N ARG A 174 -14.46 16.50 -7.64
CA ARG A 174 -15.43 16.46 -8.72
C ARG A 174 -15.58 15.04 -9.25
N GLY A 175 -16.79 14.75 -9.73
CA GLY A 175 -17.07 13.58 -10.55
C GLY A 175 -17.88 13.92 -11.78
N GLY A 176 -17.84 13.06 -12.78
CA GLY A 176 -18.68 13.13 -13.98
C GLY A 176 -19.78 12.09 -13.94
N ARG A 177 -21.02 12.51 -14.21
CA ARG A 177 -22.20 11.64 -14.24
C ARG A 177 -22.25 10.88 -15.57
N LEU A 178 -22.02 9.57 -15.52
CA LEU A 178 -22.05 8.68 -16.69
C LEU A 178 -23.50 8.35 -17.09
N ASP A 179 -23.66 7.74 -18.28
CA ASP A 179 -24.97 7.41 -18.86
C ASP A 179 -25.77 6.39 -18.03
N ASP A 180 -25.08 5.54 -17.27
CA ASP A 180 -25.67 4.56 -16.34
C ASP A 180 -26.05 5.16 -14.97
N GLY A 181 -25.79 6.46 -14.77
CA GLY A 181 -26.06 7.16 -13.52
C GLY A 181 -24.93 7.11 -12.50
N ALA A 182 -23.88 6.32 -12.73
CA ALA A 182 -22.69 6.32 -11.88
C ALA A 182 -21.93 7.64 -11.99
N ILE A 183 -21.14 7.95 -10.97
CA ILE A 183 -20.34 9.18 -10.89
C ILE A 183 -18.88 8.79 -10.84
N LEU A 184 -18.18 8.87 -11.98
CA LEU A 184 -16.74 8.63 -12.04
C LEU A 184 -16.00 9.79 -11.36
N LEU A 185 -15.18 9.48 -10.37
CA LEU A 185 -14.42 10.46 -9.61
C LEU A 185 -13.16 10.89 -10.37
N GLU A 186 -12.73 12.16 -10.24
CA GLU A 186 -11.48 12.64 -10.88
C GLU A 186 -10.21 11.96 -10.35
N ARG A 187 -10.32 11.31 -9.18
CA ARG A 187 -9.29 10.51 -8.55
C ARG A 187 -9.88 9.51 -7.58
N ARG A 188 -9.16 8.40 -7.39
CA ARG A 188 -9.46 7.41 -6.36
C ARG A 188 -9.41 8.04 -4.98
N VAL A 189 -10.42 7.73 -4.16
CA VAL A 189 -10.46 8.04 -2.74
C VAL A 189 -10.14 6.77 -1.95
N ILE A 190 -9.28 6.87 -0.92
CA ILE A 190 -8.78 5.71 -0.16
C ILE A 190 -9.05 5.95 1.33
N GLY A 191 -9.63 4.97 2.00
CA GLY A 191 -9.80 4.90 3.45
C GLY A 191 -8.99 3.75 4.03
N LEU A 192 -8.24 4.00 5.10
CA LEU A 192 -7.25 3.06 5.60
C LEU A 192 -7.80 2.36 6.85
N THR A 193 -7.74 1.03 6.86
CA THR A 193 -8.37 0.27 7.97
C THR A 193 -7.64 0.44 9.29
N ASP A 194 -6.35 0.77 9.24
CA ASP A 194 -5.47 1.01 10.38
C ASP A 194 -5.58 2.44 10.95
N ASP A 195 -6.40 3.31 10.33
CA ASP A 195 -6.78 4.58 10.95
C ASP A 195 -7.78 4.35 12.10
N GLU A 196 -8.39 3.16 12.19
CA GLU A 196 -9.17 2.69 13.33
C GLU A 196 -8.36 1.73 14.22
N PRO A 197 -8.60 1.72 15.55
CA PRO A 197 -8.00 0.73 16.45
C PRO A 197 -8.34 -0.70 16.05
N GLU A 198 -7.47 -1.64 16.40
CA GLU A 198 -7.71 -3.07 16.17
C GLU A 198 -9.08 -3.51 16.74
N GLY A 199 -9.83 -4.25 15.92
CA GLY A 199 -11.19 -4.71 16.26
C GLY A 199 -12.29 -3.68 16.03
N LYS A 200 -11.98 -2.51 15.47
CA LYS A 200 -12.95 -1.51 15.01
C LYS A 200 -13.07 -1.46 13.49
N ASP A 201 -14.24 -1.04 13.03
CA ASP A 201 -14.57 -0.94 11.62
C ASP A 201 -14.58 0.50 11.12
N LEU A 202 -13.89 0.77 10.02
CA LEU A 202 -13.94 2.05 9.33
C LEU A 202 -15.36 2.32 8.81
N VAL A 203 -15.86 3.53 9.06
CA VAL A 203 -17.15 4.02 8.56
C VAL A 203 -16.90 4.95 7.39
N VAL A 204 -17.77 4.89 6.37
CA VAL A 204 -17.70 5.74 5.19
C VAL A 204 -18.98 6.55 5.07
N LYS A 205 -18.83 7.82 4.69
CA LYS A 205 -19.94 8.69 4.31
C LYS A 205 -19.70 9.16 2.89
N ILE A 206 -20.68 8.99 2.01
CA ILE A 206 -20.65 9.48 0.64
C ILE A 206 -21.76 10.49 0.47
N GLN A 207 -21.41 11.71 0.04
CA GLN A 207 -22.36 12.76 -0.29
C GLN A 207 -22.17 13.22 -1.74
N VAL A 208 -23.28 13.42 -2.43
CA VAL A 208 -23.33 13.89 -3.81
C VAL A 208 -24.27 15.09 -3.87
N ASP A 209 -23.78 16.22 -4.36
CA ASP A 209 -24.51 17.49 -4.46
C ASP A 209 -25.20 17.88 -3.13
N GLY A 210 -24.56 17.56 -2.00
CA GLY A 210 -25.04 17.81 -0.65
C GLY A 210 -25.93 16.71 -0.04
N GLU A 211 -26.43 15.77 -0.83
CA GLU A 211 -27.27 14.66 -0.36
C GLU A 211 -26.42 13.49 0.11
N VAL A 212 -26.75 12.91 1.28
CA VAL A 212 -26.09 11.69 1.77
C VAL A 212 -26.62 10.49 1.00
N ARG A 213 -25.70 9.78 0.34
CA ARG A 213 -25.99 8.55 -0.42
C ARG A 213 -25.70 7.29 0.37
N CYS A 214 -24.64 7.31 1.18
CA CYS A 214 -24.24 6.20 2.03
C CYS A 214 -23.68 6.75 3.34
N PHE A 215 -24.04 6.12 4.46
CA PHE A 215 -23.38 6.35 5.75
C PHE A 215 -23.42 5.09 6.63
N CYS A 216 -22.49 4.18 6.38
CA CYS A 216 -22.43 2.89 7.06
C CYS A 216 -20.98 2.41 7.21
N LYS A 217 -20.78 1.20 7.76
CA LYS A 217 -19.45 0.61 7.85
C LYS A 217 -18.97 0.26 6.44
N ALA A 218 -17.73 0.60 6.10
CA ALA A 218 -17.17 0.42 4.76
C ALA A 218 -17.13 -1.04 4.27
N LYS A 219 -17.24 -2.01 5.19
CA LYS A 219 -17.28 -3.45 4.88
C LYS A 219 -18.69 -4.01 4.60
N TYR A 220 -19.74 -3.19 4.71
CA TYR A 220 -21.12 -3.63 4.51
C TYR A 220 -21.51 -3.59 3.03
N GLU A 221 -22.48 -4.43 2.66
CA GLU A 221 -23.04 -4.51 1.31
C GLU A 221 -23.56 -3.14 0.84
N GLU A 222 -24.25 -2.39 1.70
CA GLU A 222 -24.69 -1.01 1.41
C GLU A 222 -23.53 -0.06 0.99
N ALA A 223 -22.33 -0.26 1.53
CA ALA A 223 -21.16 0.53 1.12
C ALA A 223 -20.65 0.06 -0.26
N GLU A 224 -20.63 -1.25 -0.49
CA GLU A 224 -20.23 -1.86 -1.76
C GLU A 224 -21.18 -1.44 -2.89
N GLU A 225 -22.49 -1.48 -2.65
CA GLU A 225 -23.55 -0.98 -3.54
C GLU A 225 -23.42 0.52 -3.84
N ALA A 226 -22.77 1.30 -2.96
CA ALA A 226 -22.49 2.71 -3.18
C ALA A 226 -21.14 2.99 -3.88
N GLY A 227 -20.38 1.95 -4.24
CA GLY A 227 -19.10 2.03 -4.96
C GLY A 227 -17.84 1.82 -4.09
N VAL A 228 -17.99 1.40 -2.83
CA VAL A 228 -16.85 1.13 -1.94
C VAL A 228 -16.27 -0.26 -2.22
N THR A 229 -15.02 -0.31 -2.67
CA THR A 229 -14.32 -1.56 -2.93
C THR A 229 -13.24 -1.82 -1.87
N ARG A 230 -13.10 -3.09 -1.44
CA ARG A 230 -12.04 -3.50 -0.51
C ARG A 230 -10.75 -3.86 -1.26
N ASP A 231 -9.64 -3.29 -0.82
CA ASP A 231 -8.29 -3.72 -1.17
C ASP A 231 -7.80 -4.75 -0.15
N TRP A 232 -7.88 -6.03 -0.53
CA TRP A 232 -7.46 -7.16 0.29
C TRP A 232 -5.94 -7.25 0.49
N LYS A 233 -5.15 -6.57 -0.34
CA LYS A 233 -3.67 -6.61 -0.29
C LYS A 233 -3.11 -5.47 0.54
N GLY A 234 -3.70 -4.27 0.42
CA GLY A 234 -3.20 -3.04 1.06
C GLY A 234 -3.81 -2.73 2.42
N GLY A 235 -4.86 -3.43 2.87
CA GLY A 235 -5.56 -3.09 4.10
C GLY A 235 -6.30 -1.75 4.00
N ALA A 236 -7.06 -1.57 2.91
CA ALA A 236 -7.75 -0.33 2.61
C ALA A 236 -9.12 -0.57 1.97
N PHE A 237 -9.94 0.47 1.96
CA PHE A 237 -11.09 0.63 1.09
C PHE A 237 -10.79 1.73 0.08
N TYR A 238 -11.36 1.62 -1.12
CA TYR A 238 -11.24 2.67 -2.11
C TYR A 238 -12.55 2.86 -2.90
N ILE A 239 -12.67 4.05 -3.48
CA ILE A 239 -13.82 4.44 -4.30
C ILE A 239 -13.26 5.13 -5.55
N ASP A 240 -13.62 4.61 -6.72
CA ASP A 240 -13.31 5.18 -8.03
C ASP A 240 -14.53 5.84 -8.68
N ALA A 241 -15.70 5.29 -8.41
CA ALA A 241 -16.99 5.81 -8.81
C ALA A 241 -17.98 5.69 -7.66
N VAL A 242 -18.97 6.60 -7.62
CA VAL A 242 -20.15 6.44 -6.76
C VAL A 242 -21.25 5.86 -7.61
N GLU A 243 -21.77 4.70 -7.20
CA GLU A 243 -22.84 4.01 -7.91
C GLU A 243 -24.18 4.78 -7.79
N PRO A 244 -25.09 4.63 -8.77
CA PRO A 244 -26.40 5.25 -8.70
C PRO A 244 -27.16 4.76 -7.46
N ALA A 245 -27.93 5.64 -6.82
CA ALA A 245 -28.86 5.18 -5.79
C ALA A 245 -29.97 4.37 -6.48
N ASP A 246 -30.29 3.20 -5.93
CA ASP A 246 -31.48 2.45 -6.34
C ASP A 246 -32.71 3.37 -6.27
N GLY A 247 -33.45 3.42 -7.39
CA GLY A 247 -34.67 4.22 -7.54
C GLY A 247 -35.90 3.59 -6.90
#